data_AF-A0A134ACX0-F1
#
_entry.id   AF-A0A134ACX0-F1
#
_cell.length_a   1.000
_cell.length_b   1.000
_cell.length_c   1.000
_cell.angle_alpha   90.00
_cell.angle_beta   90.00
_cell.angle_gamma   90.00
#
_symmetry.space_group_name_H-M   'P 1'
#
loop_
_entity.id
_entity.type
_entity.pdbx_description
1 polymer ?
#
loop_
_entity_poly.entity_id
_entity_poly.type
_entity_poly.pdbx_seq_one_letter_code
_entity_poly.pdbx_strand_id
1 'polypeptide(L)'
;MADSIIKLREQEINSITQLDDLIKKSADDRQNLLDKIKKIEAEMKILYQDMKNINTINKYREIYKYHKKNPEDKQFAEEYYSEISVYKIAAKEILESYRN
;
A
#
# COMPACT_ATOMS: atom_id res chain seq x y z
N MET A 1 0.91 20.52 41.95
CA MET A 1 -0.13 19.51 42.28
C MET A 1 -1.51 20.15 42.37
N ALA A 2 -1.71 21.20 43.18
CA ALA A 2 -3.02 21.89 43.28
C ALA A 2 -3.51 22.42 41.92
N ASP A 3 -2.66 23.10 41.15
CA ASP A 3 -3.03 23.65 39.83
C ASP A 3 -3.45 22.58 38.82
N SER A 4 -2.82 21.40 38.86
CA SER A 4 -3.19 20.27 38.00
C SER A 4 -4.57 19.71 38.36
N ILE A 5 -4.90 19.67 39.65
CA ILE A 5 -6.21 19.22 40.14
C ILE A 5 -7.30 20.24 39.77
N ILE A 6 -7.00 21.55 39.88
CA ILE A 6 -7.92 22.62 39.46
C ILE A 6 -8.24 22.48 37.97
N LYS A 7 -7.23 22.32 37.12
CA LYS A 7 -7.41 22.12 35.67
C LYS A 7 -8.23 20.88 35.32
N LEU A 8 -8.03 19.76 36.02
CA LEU A 8 -8.84 18.56 35.80
C LEU A 8 -10.32 18.81 36.12
N ARG A 9 -10.62 19.51 37.21
CA ARG A 9 -12.00 19.87 37.57
C ARG A 9 -12.62 20.89 36.62
N GLU A 10 -11.85 21.84 36.09
CA GLU A 10 -12.27 22.75 35.01
C GLU A 10 -12.66 21.98 33.73
N GLN A 11 -12.08 20.81 33.52
CA GLN A 11 -12.44 19.88 32.45
C GLN A 11 -13.48 18.82 32.88
N GLU A 12 -14.17 19.05 34.00
CA GLU A 12 -15.20 18.16 34.57
C GLU A 12 -14.70 16.76 34.98
N ILE A 13 -13.37 16.58 35.13
CA ILE A 13 -12.75 15.35 35.62
C ILE A 13 -12.64 15.45 37.14
N ASN A 14 -13.53 14.72 37.83
CA ASN A 14 -13.72 14.84 39.27
C ASN A 14 -13.03 13.74 40.08
N SER A 15 -12.59 12.66 39.44
CA SER A 15 -11.89 11.56 40.10
C SER A 15 -10.73 11.00 39.28
N ILE A 16 -9.78 10.38 39.96
CA ILE A 16 -8.66 9.67 39.31
C ILE A 16 -9.19 8.52 38.46
N THR A 17 -10.23 7.81 38.90
CA THR A 17 -10.86 6.74 38.11
C THR A 17 -11.42 7.26 36.79
N GLN A 18 -12.09 8.41 36.79
CA GLN A 18 -12.57 9.04 35.55
C GLN A 18 -11.41 9.39 34.62
N LEU A 19 -10.32 9.92 35.16
CA LEU A 19 -9.12 10.21 34.38
C LEU A 19 -8.52 8.94 33.77
N ASP A 20 -8.40 7.86 34.55
CA ASP A 20 -7.86 6.58 34.09
C ASP A 20 -8.73 5.95 32.99
N ASP A 21 -10.05 6.00 33.13
CA ASP A 21 -10.98 5.48 32.12
C ASP A 21 -10.92 6.29 30.82
N LEU A 22 -10.78 7.62 30.90
CA LEU A 22 -10.56 8.48 29.74
C LEU A 22 -9.22 8.16 29.05
N ILE A 23 -8.15 7.94 29.82
CA ILE A 23 -6.84 7.56 29.28
C ILE A 23 -6.92 6.21 28.57
N LYS A 24 -7.56 5.20 29.18
CA LYS A 24 -7.75 3.87 28.57
C LYS A 24 -8.55 3.96 27.28
N LYS A 25 -9.71 4.63 27.31
CA LYS A 25 -10.54 4.83 26.12
C LYS A 25 -9.76 5.54 25.01
N SER A 26 -9.01 6.59 25.35
CA SER A 26 -8.16 7.28 24.37
C SER A 26 -7.07 6.38 23.78
N ALA A 27 -6.47 5.50 24.60
CA ALA A 27 -5.49 4.52 24.13
C ALA A 27 -6.12 3.49 23.18
N ASP A 28 -7.29 2.96 23.53
CA ASP A 28 -8.03 2.00 22.70
C ASP A 28 -8.48 2.63 21.36
N ASP A 29 -9.02 3.85 21.41
CA ASP A 29 -9.42 4.60 20.21
C ASP A 29 -8.22 4.88 19.29
N ARG A 30 -7.06 5.24 19.88
CA ARG A 30 -5.81 5.42 19.13
C ARG A 30 -5.37 4.12 18.47
N GLN A 31 -5.41 3.01 19.19
CA GLN A 31 -5.02 1.71 18.66
C GLN A 31 -5.92 1.29 17.50
N ASN A 32 -7.24 1.45 17.65
CA ASN A 32 -8.22 1.19 16.59
C ASN A 32 -7.96 2.03 15.33
N LEU A 33 -7.58 3.30 15.49
CA LEU A 33 -7.20 4.16 14.36
C LEU A 33 -5.89 3.70 13.69
N LEU A 34 -4.87 3.34 14.46
CA LEU A 34 -3.61 2.83 13.92
C LEU A 34 -3.81 1.55 13.12
N ASP A 35 -4.68 0.65 13.57
CA ASP A 35 -4.95 -0.59 12.85
C ASP A 35 -5.73 -0.35 11.55
N LYS A 36 -6.60 0.68 11.50
CA LYS A 36 -7.21 1.13 10.25
C LYS A 36 -6.18 1.74 9.30
N ILE A 37 -5.28 2.58 9.80
CA ILE A 37 -4.21 3.18 9.00
C ILE A 37 -3.33 2.09 8.37
N LYS A 38 -2.89 1.09 9.14
CA LYS A 38 -2.09 -0.03 8.63
C LYS A 38 -2.76 -0.80 7.50
N LYS A 39 -4.08 -1.02 7.60
CA LYS A 39 -4.85 -1.67 6.53
C LYS A 39 -4.85 -0.83 5.25
N ILE A 40 -5.10 0.47 5.39
CA ILE A 40 -5.06 1.42 4.27
C ILE A 40 -3.67 1.47 3.63
N GLU A 41 -2.60 1.53 4.43
CA GLU A 41 -1.22 1.53 3.92
C GLU A 41 -0.90 0.25 3.13
N ALA A 42 -1.38 -0.90 3.60
CA ALA A 42 -1.21 -2.17 2.90
C ALA A 42 -1.94 -2.17 1.54
N GLU A 43 -3.19 -1.71 1.51
CA GLU A 43 -3.98 -1.57 0.28
C GLU A 43 -3.33 -0.57 -0.70
N MET A 44 -2.86 0.59 -0.21
CA MET A 44 -2.15 1.58 -1.02
C MET A 44 -0.87 1.03 -1.64
N LYS A 45 -0.12 0.18 -0.91
CA LYS A 45 1.08 -0.45 -1.43
C LYS A 45 0.78 -1.41 -2.58
N ILE A 46 -0.29 -2.18 -2.47
CA ILE A 46 -0.76 -3.08 -3.54
C ILE A 46 -1.16 -2.25 -4.76
N LEU A 47 -2.01 -1.24 -4.58
CA LEU A 47 -2.44 -0.34 -5.67
C LEU A 47 -1.27 0.35 -6.38
N TYR A 48 -0.27 0.81 -5.61
CA TYR A 48 0.94 1.41 -6.17
C TYR A 48 1.73 0.43 -7.04
N GLN A 49 1.92 -0.80 -6.56
CA GLN A 49 2.62 -1.84 -7.32
C GLN A 49 1.86 -2.19 -8.61
N ASP A 50 0.53 -2.32 -8.53
CA ASP A 50 -0.31 -2.57 -9.69
C ASP A 50 -0.21 -1.44 -10.73
N MET A 51 -0.27 -0.18 -10.29
CA MET A 51 -0.12 0.97 -11.17
C MET A 51 1.25 0.99 -11.87
N LYS A 52 2.32 0.65 -11.14
CA LYS A 52 3.68 0.53 -11.71
C LYS A 52 3.76 -0.58 -12.76
N ASN A 53 3.14 -1.74 -12.48
CA ASN A 53 3.11 -2.86 -13.41
C ASN A 53 2.29 -2.54 -14.66
N ILE A 54 1.12 -1.93 -14.50
CA ILE A 54 0.27 -1.48 -15.63
C ILE A 54 1.02 -0.47 -16.51
N ASN A 55 1.71 0.50 -15.91
CA ASN A 55 2.50 1.48 -16.66
C ASN A 55 3.62 0.80 -17.47
N THR A 56 4.31 -0.16 -16.85
CA THR A 56 5.34 -0.98 -17.52
C THR A 56 4.76 -1.77 -18.70
N ILE A 57 3.62 -2.43 -18.50
CA ILE A 57 2.91 -3.18 -19.53
C ILE A 57 2.55 -2.26 -20.70
N ASN A 58 1.97 -1.10 -20.43
CA ASN A 58 1.58 -0.14 -21.46
C ASN A 58 2.80 0.38 -22.25
N LYS A 59 3.90 0.70 -21.55
CA LYS A 59 5.12 1.22 -22.16
C LYS A 59 5.75 0.23 -23.14
N TYR A 60 5.77 -1.07 -22.81
CA TYR A 60 6.47 -2.09 -23.60
C TYR A 60 5.56 -3.02 -24.40
N ARG A 61 4.26 -2.69 -24.46
CA ARG A 61 3.23 -3.54 -25.09
C ARG A 61 3.53 -3.87 -26.54
N GLU A 62 3.93 -2.89 -27.34
CA GLU A 62 4.17 -3.10 -28.78
C GLU A 62 5.44 -3.91 -29.05
N ILE A 63 6.50 -3.68 -28.26
CA ILE A 63 7.74 -4.47 -28.29
C ILE A 63 7.42 -5.94 -28.01
N TYR A 64 6.68 -6.21 -26.93
CA TYR A 64 6.29 -7.57 -26.59
C TYR A 64 5.38 -8.21 -27.65
N LYS A 65 4.42 -7.46 -28.20
CA LYS A 65 3.55 -7.94 -29.29
C LYS A 65 4.34 -8.32 -30.54
N TYR A 66 5.33 -7.52 -30.94
CA TYR A 66 6.18 -7.83 -32.08
C TYR A 66 6.99 -9.11 -31.81
N HIS A 67 7.70 -9.18 -30.68
CA HIS A 67 8.46 -10.37 -30.30
C HIS A 67 7.60 -11.64 -30.26
N LYS A 68 6.37 -11.54 -29.73
CA LYS A 68 5.43 -12.67 -29.69
C LYS A 68 4.99 -13.14 -31.08
N LYS A 69 4.86 -12.23 -32.05
CA LYS A 69 4.50 -12.56 -33.44
C LYS A 69 5.68 -13.08 -34.25
N ASN A 70 6.90 -12.64 -33.91
CA ASN A 70 8.12 -12.95 -34.65
C ASN A 70 9.16 -13.64 -33.73
N PRO A 71 8.89 -14.85 -33.23
CA PRO A 71 9.79 -15.52 -32.27
C PRO A 71 11.15 -15.88 -32.86
N GLU A 72 11.27 -15.99 -34.19
CA GLU A 72 12.52 -16.31 -34.89
C GLU A 72 13.44 -15.09 -35.09
N ASP A 73 12.96 -13.87 -34.83
CA ASP A 73 13.74 -12.64 -34.90
C ASP A 73 14.66 -12.51 -33.68
N LYS A 74 15.76 -13.28 -33.70
CA LYS A 74 16.72 -13.35 -32.60
C LYS A 74 17.40 -12.00 -32.35
N GLN A 75 17.68 -11.23 -33.41
CA GLN A 75 18.30 -9.92 -33.28
C GLN A 75 17.40 -8.97 -32.48
N PHE A 76 16.10 -8.92 -32.79
CA PHE A 76 15.15 -8.13 -32.02
C PHE A 76 15.03 -8.63 -30.57
N ALA A 77 14.99 -9.96 -30.37
CA ALA A 77 14.89 -10.54 -29.04
C ALA A 77 16.10 -10.20 -28.15
N GLU A 78 17.30 -10.14 -28.72
CA GLU A 78 18.52 -9.72 -28.04
C GLU A 78 18.54 -8.22 -27.77
N GLU A 79 18.19 -7.39 -28.76
CA GLU A 79 18.18 -5.92 -28.64
C GLU A 79 17.19 -5.43 -27.56
N TYR A 80 15.99 -6.01 -27.52
CA TYR A 80 14.91 -5.62 -26.60
C TYR A 80 14.71 -6.59 -25.43
N TYR A 81 15.74 -7.39 -25.12
CA TYR A 81 15.65 -8.42 -24.08
C TYR A 81 15.16 -7.87 -22.74
N SER A 82 15.68 -6.71 -22.34
CA SER A 82 15.36 -6.07 -21.05
C SER A 82 13.89 -5.66 -20.98
N GLU A 83 13.38 -5.00 -22.01
CA GLU A 83 11.99 -4.53 -22.13
C GLU A 83 11.01 -5.70 -22.15
N ILE A 84 11.33 -6.74 -22.92
CA ILE A 84 10.53 -7.96 -23.00
C ILE A 84 10.50 -8.66 -21.64
N SER A 85 11.63 -8.75 -20.94
CA SER A 85 11.74 -9.38 -19.62
C SER A 85 10.91 -8.64 -18.58
N VAL A 86 11.08 -7.31 -18.47
CA VAL A 86 10.37 -6.48 -17.50
C VAL A 86 8.87 -6.46 -17.80
N TYR A 87 8.46 -6.45 -19.08
CA TYR A 87 7.06 -6.63 -19.45
C TYR A 87 6.50 -7.97 -18.96
N LYS A 88 7.21 -9.08 -19.20
CA LYS A 88 6.76 -10.43 -18.80
C LYS A 88 6.58 -10.52 -17.29
N ILE A 89 7.49 -9.95 -16.50
CA ILE A 89 7.40 -9.89 -15.04
C ILE A 89 6.16 -9.09 -14.62
N ALA A 90 6.01 -7.86 -15.10
CA ALA A 90 4.87 -7.00 -14.74
C ALA A 90 3.52 -7.64 -15.12
N ALA A 91 3.44 -8.26 -16.31
CA ALA A 91 2.24 -8.96 -16.76
C ALA A 91 1.92 -10.18 -15.90
N LYS A 92 2.95 -10.93 -15.48
CA LYS A 92 2.79 -12.08 -14.59
C LYS A 92 2.30 -11.65 -13.20
N GLU A 93 2.90 -10.61 -12.62
CA GLU A 93 2.51 -10.09 -11.30
C GLU A 93 1.03 -9.67 -11.30
N ILE A 94 0.56 -8.92 -12.31
CA ILE A 94 -0.87 -8.57 -12.42
C ILE A 94 -1.74 -9.83 -12.59
N LEU A 95 -1.33 -10.77 -13.43
CA LEU A 95 -2.12 -11.99 -13.65
C LEU A 95 -2.23 -12.87 -12.40
N GLU A 96 -1.19 -12.89 -11.56
CA GLU A 96 -1.19 -13.61 -10.29
C GLU A 96 -2.01 -12.88 -9.22
N SER A 97 -1.91 -11.55 -9.12
CA SER A 97 -2.69 -10.74 -8.17
C SER A 97 -4.21 -10.88 -8.34
N TYR A 98 -4.67 -11.16 -9.57
CA TYR A 98 -6.10 -11.25 -9.92
C TYR A 98 -6.52 -12.66 -10.40
N ARG A 99 -5.68 -13.67 -10.18
CA ARG A 99 -6.05 -15.09 -10.34
C ARG A 99 -6.76 -15.52 -9.06
N ASN A 100 -8.10 -15.54 -9.10
CA ASN A 100 -8.96 -16.00 -8.00
C ASN A 100 -8.46 -17.31 -7.36
#